data_AF-A0A9W4T9T1-F1
#
_entry.id   AF-A0A9W4T9T1-F1
#
_cell.length_a   1.000
_cell.length_b   1.000
_cell.length_c   1.000
_cell.angle_alpha   90.00
_cell.angle_beta   90.00
_cell.angle_gamma   90.00
#
_symmetry.space_group_name_H-M   'P 1'
#
loop_
_entity.id
_entity.type
_entity.pdbx_description
1 polymer ?
#
loop_
_entity_poly.entity_id
_entity_poly.type
_entity_poly.pdbx_seq_one_letter_code
_entity_poly.pdbx_strand_id
1 'polypeptide(L)' 'ITIHWISKDWKLQNNLLDFINLYGSYSDENLCNVFVKSCNEFGILAK' A
#
# COMPACT_ATOMS: atom_id res chain seq x y z
N ILE A 1 4.90 -0.98 -3.14
CA ILE A 1 4.41 -1.20 -1.76
C ILE A 1 4.44 -2.68 -1.47
N THR A 2 5.08 -3.07 -0.38
CA THR A 2 4.98 -4.44 0.15
C THR A 2 4.12 -4.39 1.39
N ILE A 3 3.14 -5.29 1.47
CA ILE A 3 2.27 -5.41 2.63
C ILE A 3 2.74 -6.60 3.44
N HIS A 4 2.71 -6.44 4.76
CA HIS A 4 2.99 -7.49 5.72
C HIS A 4 1.81 -7.61 6.68
N TRP A 5 1.36 -8.84 6.95
CA TRP A 5 0.31 -9.09 7.92
C TRP A 5 0.53 -10.44 8.62
N ILE A 6 -0.06 -10.62 9.79
CA ILE A 6 -0.05 -11.90 10.49
C ILE A 6 -1.38 -12.61 10.18
N SER A 7 -1.31 -13.85 9.69
CA SER A 7 -2.50 -14.65 9.42
C SER A 7 -3.14 -15.17 10.72
N LYS A 8 -4.35 -15.73 10.61
CA LYS A 8 -5.03 -16.40 11.73
C LYS A 8 -4.21 -17.53 12.36
N ASP A 9 -3.32 -18.14 11.58
CA ASP A 9 -2.40 -19.20 12.02
C ASP A 9 -1.08 -18.65 12.60
N TRP A 10 -1.02 -17.36 12.92
CA TRP A 10 0.18 -16.68 13.45
C TRP A 10 1.39 -16.75 12.52
N LYS A 11 1.17 -16.82 11.21
CA LYS A 11 2.25 -16.81 10.20
C LYS A 11 2.38 -15.42 9.62
N LEU A 12 3.61 -14.92 9.55
CA LEU A 12 3.93 -13.71 8.80
C LEU A 12 3.68 -13.97 7.32
N GLN A 13 2.78 -13.17 6.73
CA GLN A 13 2.49 -13.12 5.32
C GLN A 13 3.08 -11.84 4.74
N ASN A 14 3.42 -11.90 3.46
CA ASN A 14 3.72 -10.70 2.70
C ASN A 14 3.15 -10.81 1.28
N ASN A 15 2.92 -9.66 0.66
CA ASN A 15 2.56 -9.57 -0.74
C ASN A 15 3.14 -8.28 -1.33
N LEU A 16 3.72 -8.38 -2.52
CA LEU A 16 4.14 -7.23 -3.31
C LEU A 16 2.90 -6.72 -4.04
N LEU A 17 2.37 -5.60 -3.56
CA LEU A 17 1.13 -5.04 -4.08
C LEU A 17 1.34 -4.48 -5.48
N ASP A 18 2.31 -3.57 -5.62
CA ASP A 18 2.80 -3.06 -6.91
C ASP A 18 3.98 -2.08 -6.73
N PHE A 19 4.64 -1.72 -7.83
CA PHE A 19 5.49 -0.55 -7.94
C PHE A 19 4.64 0.65 -8.38
N ILE A 20 4.55 1.68 -7.55
CA ILE A 20 3.76 2.86 -7.86
C ILE A 20 4.68 3.94 -8.40
N ASN A 21 4.36 4.43 -9.60
CA ASN A 21 5.03 5.59 -10.15
C ASN A 21 4.58 6.84 -9.41
N LEU A 22 5.55 7.54 -8.80
CA LEU A 22 5.36 8.88 -8.25
C LEU A 22 5.60 9.90 -9.36
N TYR A 23 4.66 10.80 -9.55
CA TYR A 23 4.77 11.92 -10.47
C TYR A 23 4.75 13.24 -9.68
N GLY A 24 5.48 14.25 -10.15
CA GLY A 24 5.57 15.55 -9.49
C GLY A 24 6.66 15.62 -8.41
N SER A 25 6.50 16.53 -7.43
CA SER A 25 7.47 16.64 -6.34
C SER A 25 7.33 15.46 -5.37
N TYR A 26 8.45 14.96 -4.87
CA TYR A 26 8.50 13.89 -3.87
C TYR A 26 8.22 14.44 -2.45
N SER A 27 7.21 15.31 -2.31
CA SER A 27 6.80 15.83 -1.00
C SER A 27 6.09 14.75 -0.19
N ASP A 28 6.14 14.88 1.14
CA ASP A 28 5.45 13.98 2.08
C ASP A 28 3.95 13.88 1.77
N GLU A 29 3.34 15.01 1.40
CA GLU A 29 1.92 15.09 1.00
C GLU A 29 1.64 14.25 -0.26
N ASN A 30 2.48 14.34 -1.29
CA ASN A 30 2.29 13.59 -2.52
C ASN A 30 2.46 12.08 -2.27
N LEU A 31 3.47 11.69 -1.50
CA LEU A 31 3.69 10.31 -1.06
C LEU A 31 2.47 9.76 -0.32
N CYS A 32 1.93 10.51 0.63
CA CYS A 32 0.75 10.13 1.39
C CYS A 32 -0.48 9.95 0.47
N ASN A 33 -0.74 10.92 -0.39
CA ASN A 33 -1.88 10.87 -1.32
C ASN A 33 -1.80 9.68 -2.27
N VAL A 34 -0.61 9.42 -2.84
CA VAL A 34 -0.39 8.27 -3.74
C VAL A 34 -0.56 6.96 -2.98
N PHE A 35 -0.02 6.84 -1.76
CA PHE A 35 -0.20 5.66 -0.93
C PHE A 35 -1.68 5.37 -0.63
N VAL A 36 -2.44 6.37 -0.19
CA VAL A 36 -3.87 6.22 0.14
C VAL A 36 -4.67 5.84 -1.11
N LYS A 37 -4.40 6.50 -2.24
CA LYS A 37 -5.05 6.18 -3.51
C LYS A 37 -4.81 4.72 -3.91
N SER A 38 -3.57 4.24 -3.84
CA SER A 38 -3.27 2.84 -4.15
C SER A 38 -3.97 1.89 -3.20
N CYS A 39 -3.99 2.16 -1.90
CA CYS A 39 -4.73 1.33 -0.94
C CYS A 39 -6.24 1.20 -1.29
N ASN A 40 -6.85 2.25 -1.83
CA ASN A 40 -8.23 2.20 -2.35
C ASN A 40 -8.34 1.38 -3.65
N GLU A 41 -7.46 1.59 -4.62
CA GLU A 41 -7.44 0.86 -5.90
C GLU A 41 -7.27 -0.65 -5.70
N PHE A 42 -6.45 -1.04 -4.73
CA PHE A 42 -6.22 -2.44 -4.37
C PHE A 42 -7.32 -3.03 -3.46
N GLY A 43 -8.35 -2.26 -3.10
CA GLY A 43 -9.44 -2.72 -2.25
C GLY A 43 -9.01 -3.06 -0.81
N ILE A 44 -7.85 -2.58 -0.36
CA ILE A 44 -7.31 -2.84 0.99
C ILE A 44 -8.14 -2.12 2.06
N LEU A 45 -8.63 -0.92 1.72
CA LEU A 45 -9.43 -0.08 2.62
C LEU A 45 -10.93 -0.37 2.54
N ALA A 46 -11.37 -1.33 1.71
CA ALA A 46 -12.76 -1.73 1.65
C ALA A 46 -13.14 -2.54 2.91
N LYS A 47 -14.31 -2.20 3.45
CA LYS A 47 -14.82 -2.63 4.76
C LYS A 47 -15.14 -4.13 4.83
#